data_AF-A0A955QZH7-F1
#
_entry.id   AF-A0A955QZH7-F1
#
_cell.length_a   1.000
_cell.length_b   1.000
_cell.length_c   1.000
_cell.angle_alpha   90.00
_cell.angle_beta   90.00
_cell.angle_gamma   90.00
#
_symmetry.space_group_name_H-M   'P 1'
#
loop_
_entity.id
_entity.type
_entity.pdbx_description
1 polymer ?
#
loop_
_entity_poly.entity_id
_entity_poly.type
_entity_poly.pdbx_seq_one_letter_code
_entity_poly.pdbx_strand_id
1 'polypeptide(L)'
;MELIRKMILAIEDAPFGYAPELSLDGYTPIQVGYHSFLLVDAGLARGHDVATMGSVGPDVLITSLTWAGHEFAEAARDEIRWKKAMGIVKEKSGTITMDLLKQLLGSLMRGALGLP
;
A
#
# COMPACT_ATOMS: atom_id res chain seq x y z
N MET A 1 -1.27 7.94 0.16
CA MET A 1 -0.69 6.94 -0.77
C MET A 1 0.74 6.57 -0.42
N GLU A 2 1.61 7.52 -0.08
CA GLU A 2 2.99 7.20 0.33
C GLU A 2 3.09 6.24 1.52
N LEU A 3 2.26 6.43 2.57
CA LEU A 3 2.21 5.51 3.70
C LEU A 3 1.84 4.08 3.29
N ILE A 4 0.83 3.93 2.41
CA ILE A 4 0.41 2.62 1.88
C ILE A 4 1.56 1.92 1.15
N ARG A 5 2.29 2.66 0.30
CA ARG A 5 3.47 2.12 -0.39
C ARG A 5 4.53 1.67 0.61
N LYS A 6 4.89 2.51 1.56
CA LYS A 6 5.90 2.19 2.59
C LYS A 6 5.51 0.96 3.40
N MET A 7 4.25 0.85 3.82
CA MET A 7 3.75 -0.30 4.57
C MET A 7 3.83 -1.58 3.73
N ILE A 8 3.32 -1.57 2.50
CA ILE A 8 3.34 -2.76 1.63
C ILE A 8 4.78 -3.23 1.40
N LEU A 9 5.71 -2.32 1.07
CA LEU A 9 7.11 -2.68 0.84
C LEU A 9 7.77 -3.22 2.13
N ALA A 10 7.50 -2.61 3.28
CA ALA A 10 8.03 -3.09 4.57
C ALA A 10 7.50 -4.49 4.94
N ILE A 11 6.24 -4.79 4.62
CA ILE A 11 5.67 -6.13 4.82
C ILE A 11 6.27 -7.14 3.84
N GLU A 12 6.44 -6.75 2.56
CA GLU A 12 6.98 -7.63 1.52
C GLU A 12 8.45 -7.99 1.76
N ASP A 13 9.25 -7.03 2.24
CA ASP A 13 10.67 -7.25 2.56
C ASP A 13 10.88 -8.15 3.79
N ALA A 14 9.79 -8.54 4.50
CA ALA A 14 9.87 -9.41 5.65
C ALA A 14 10.20 -10.88 5.24
N PRO A 15 11.18 -11.52 5.91
CA PRO A 15 11.78 -12.78 5.42
C PRO A 15 10.86 -14.01 5.45
N PHE A 16 9.79 -14.00 6.25
CA PHE A 16 8.97 -15.19 6.51
C PHE A 16 7.52 -15.04 6.04
N GLY A 17 7.21 -14.02 5.23
CA GLY A 17 5.85 -13.76 4.71
C GLY A 17 4.85 -13.25 5.76
N TYR A 18 5.23 -13.24 7.04
CA TYR A 18 4.51 -12.56 8.10
C TYR A 18 4.89 -11.08 8.14
N ALA A 19 3.88 -10.24 8.31
CA ALA A 19 4.11 -8.81 8.51
C ALA A 19 4.88 -8.57 9.82
N PRO A 20 5.90 -7.71 9.80
CA PRO A 20 6.58 -7.29 11.00
C PRO A 20 5.69 -6.34 11.80
N GLU A 21 6.13 -5.98 13.01
CA GLU A 21 5.58 -4.80 13.68
C GLU A 21 5.84 -3.55 12.81
N LEU A 22 4.78 -2.86 12.42
CA LEU A 22 4.88 -1.71 11.53
C LEU A 22 5.07 -0.43 12.33
N SER A 23 6.30 0.06 12.34
CA SER A 23 6.66 1.40 12.79
C SER A 23 7.36 2.12 11.64
N LEU A 24 6.80 3.23 11.18
CA LEU A 24 7.30 3.97 10.01
C LEU A 24 7.56 5.43 10.39
N ASP A 25 8.78 5.89 10.12
CA ASP A 25 9.20 7.26 10.42
C ASP A 25 8.25 8.30 9.80
N GLY A 26 7.85 9.26 10.65
CA GLY A 26 6.94 10.35 10.27
C GLY A 26 5.45 10.00 10.32
N TYR A 27 5.09 8.80 10.81
CA TYR A 27 3.69 8.39 10.98
C TYR A 27 3.40 7.96 12.41
N THR A 28 2.22 8.32 12.91
CA THR A 28 1.77 7.90 14.24
C THR A 28 1.21 6.47 14.21
N PRO A 29 1.18 5.77 15.35
CA PRO A 29 0.55 4.44 15.42
C PRO A 29 -0.91 4.46 14.95
N ILE A 30 -1.66 5.53 15.24
CA ILE A 30 -3.05 5.71 14.78
C ILE A 30 -3.11 5.80 13.25
N GLN A 31 -2.18 6.51 12.61
CA GLN A 31 -2.12 6.58 11.15
C GLN A 31 -1.80 5.21 10.56
N VAL A 32 -0.83 4.48 11.14
CA VAL A 32 -0.48 3.13 10.69
C VAL A 32 -1.68 2.18 10.83
N GLY A 33 -2.34 2.14 11.98
CA GLY A 33 -3.52 1.29 12.24
C GLY A 33 -4.67 1.56 11.27
N TYR A 34 -4.99 2.84 11.02
CA TYR A 34 -6.02 3.20 10.04
C TYR A 34 -5.63 2.79 8.61
N HIS A 35 -4.37 2.93 8.21
CA HIS A 35 -3.94 2.50 6.89
C HIS A 35 -3.83 0.97 6.77
N SER A 36 -3.56 0.26 7.87
CA SER A 36 -3.66 -1.19 7.93
C SER A 36 -5.09 -1.65 7.66
N PHE A 37 -6.07 -0.97 8.27
CA PHE A 37 -7.49 -1.21 8.00
C PHE A 37 -7.81 -1.03 6.50
N LEU A 38 -7.36 0.07 5.88
CA LEU A 38 -7.57 0.31 4.45
C LEU A 38 -6.91 -0.74 3.55
N LEU A 39 -5.74 -1.26 3.93
CA LEU A 39 -5.05 -2.30 3.17
C LEU A 39 -5.82 -3.62 3.16
N VAL A 40 -6.40 -3.98 4.31
CA VAL A 40 -7.23 -5.18 4.42
C VAL A 40 -8.56 -5.00 3.69
N ASP A 41 -9.21 -3.85 3.85
CA ASP A 41 -10.46 -3.50 3.15
C ASP A 41 -10.29 -3.52 1.62
N ALA A 42 -9.15 -3.01 1.12
CA ALA A 42 -8.81 -3.05 -0.30
C ALA A 42 -8.37 -4.45 -0.82
N GLY A 43 -8.33 -5.46 0.04
CA GLY A 43 -7.89 -6.81 -0.31
C GLY A 43 -6.40 -6.93 -0.64
N LEU A 44 -5.57 -5.96 -0.24
CA LEU A 44 -4.11 -5.97 -0.45
C LEU A 44 -3.37 -6.69 0.68
N ALA A 45 -3.98 -6.79 1.86
CA ALA A 45 -3.44 -7.47 3.02
C ALA A 45 -4.48 -8.37 3.70
N ARG A 46 -3.98 -9.32 4.50
CA ARG A 46 -4.77 -10.06 5.49
C ARG A 46 -4.44 -9.52 6.87
N GLY A 47 -5.41 -9.47 7.76
CA GLY A 47 -5.22 -9.00 9.12
C GLY A 47 -6.46 -9.19 9.98
N HIS A 48 -6.33 -8.83 11.24
CA HIS A 48 -7.40 -8.90 12.23
C HIS A 48 -7.66 -7.52 12.83
N ASP A 49 -8.94 -7.18 12.99
CA ASP A 49 -9.35 -5.99 13.74
C ASP A 49 -8.92 -6.15 15.20
N VAL A 50 -8.20 -5.15 15.70
CA VAL A 50 -7.69 -5.07 17.07
C VAL A 50 -8.17 -3.80 17.76
N ALA A 51 -9.11 -3.06 17.15
CA ALA A 51 -9.73 -1.90 17.76
C ALA A 51 -10.51 -2.32 19.02
N THR A 52 -10.39 -1.50 20.06
CA THR A 52 -11.09 -1.68 21.33
C THR A 52 -12.02 -0.49 21.57
N MET A 53 -12.84 -0.55 22.62
CA MET A 53 -13.73 0.56 23.00
C MET A 53 -12.99 1.90 23.22
N GLY A 54 -11.69 1.85 23.55
CA GLY A 54 -10.86 3.04 23.73
C GLY A 54 -10.11 3.51 22.48
N SER A 55 -10.25 2.80 21.35
CA SER A 55 -9.54 3.13 20.12
C SER A 55 -10.09 4.40 19.49
N VAL A 56 -9.19 5.25 18.98
CA VAL A 56 -9.54 6.55 18.35
C VAL A 56 -10.07 6.35 16.92
N GLY A 57 -9.89 5.16 16.34
CA GLY A 57 -10.38 4.79 15.01
C GLY A 57 -10.14 3.31 14.72
N PRO A 58 -10.42 2.85 13.48
CA PRO A 58 -10.13 1.49 13.05
C PRO A 58 -8.64 1.17 13.23
N ASP A 59 -8.36 -0.05 13.69
CA ASP A 59 -7.00 -0.54 13.90
C ASP A 59 -6.94 -2.01 13.53
N VAL A 60 -5.99 -2.37 12.68
CA VAL A 60 -5.84 -3.72 12.16
C VAL A 60 -4.39 -4.16 12.28
N LEU A 61 -4.20 -5.33 12.89
CA LEU A 61 -2.93 -6.03 12.87
C LEU A 61 -2.84 -6.84 11.56
N ILE A 62 -1.99 -6.38 10.63
CA ILE A 62 -1.72 -7.11 9.39
C ILE A 62 -0.94 -8.38 9.72
N THR A 63 -1.31 -9.50 9.09
CA THR A 63 -0.59 -10.77 9.19
C THR A 63 0.29 -11.04 7.98
N SER A 64 -0.15 -10.70 6.77
CA SER A 64 0.55 -11.00 5.51
C SER A 64 -0.05 -10.21 4.34
N LEU A 65 0.69 -10.02 3.25
CA LEU A 65 0.09 -9.54 1.99
C LEU A 65 -0.81 -10.61 1.35
N THR A 66 -1.77 -10.14 0.54
CA THR A 66 -2.43 -11.00 -0.45
C THR A 66 -1.60 -11.03 -1.74
N TRP A 67 -1.99 -11.86 -2.70
CA TRP A 67 -1.36 -11.84 -4.02
C TRP A 67 -1.47 -10.45 -4.69
N ALA A 68 -2.64 -9.82 -4.61
CA ALA A 68 -2.84 -8.45 -5.09
C ALA A 68 -1.95 -7.44 -4.36
N GLY A 69 -1.67 -7.67 -3.07
CA GLY A 69 -0.68 -6.92 -2.30
C GLY A 69 0.73 -7.02 -2.88
N HIS A 70 1.18 -8.24 -3.19
CA HIS A 70 2.48 -8.47 -3.84
C HIS A 70 2.56 -7.85 -5.24
N GLU A 71 1.51 -7.96 -6.04
CA GLU A 71 1.47 -7.31 -7.36
C GLU A 71 1.55 -5.78 -7.25
N PHE A 72 0.87 -5.20 -6.25
CA PHE A 72 1.01 -3.77 -5.98
C PHE A 72 2.42 -3.42 -5.49
N ALA A 73 3.02 -4.24 -4.62
CA ALA A 73 4.37 -4.04 -4.12
C ALA A 73 5.37 -3.96 -5.28
N GLU A 74 5.37 -4.96 -6.17
CA GLU A 74 6.22 -5.00 -7.36
C GLU A 74 5.95 -3.80 -8.30
N ALA A 75 4.67 -3.47 -8.50
CA ALA A 75 4.30 -2.34 -9.33
C ALA A 75 4.77 -0.99 -8.73
N ALA A 76 4.79 -0.85 -7.41
CA ALA A 76 5.14 0.38 -6.71
C ALA A 76 6.61 0.46 -6.25
N ARG A 77 7.39 -0.63 -6.33
CA ARG A 77 8.79 -0.69 -5.85
C ARG A 77 9.70 0.29 -6.59
N ASP A 78 9.57 0.35 -7.91
CA ASP A 78 10.40 1.24 -8.74
C ASP A 78 10.10 2.73 -8.48
N GLU A 79 11.10 3.45 -7.98
CA GLU A 79 10.97 4.86 -7.59
C GLU A 79 10.67 5.78 -8.78
N ILE A 80 11.22 5.48 -9.96
CA ILE A 80 11.00 6.27 -11.17
C ILE A 80 9.53 6.14 -11.61
N ARG A 81 9.00 4.92 -11.63
CA ARG A 81 7.61 4.61 -11.93
C ARG A 81 6.67 5.24 -10.91
N TRP A 82 6.97 5.12 -9.62
CA TRP A 82 6.16 5.73 -8.57
C TRP A 82 6.08 7.25 -8.73
N LYS A 83 7.22 7.93 -8.91
CA LYS A 83 7.26 9.38 -9.15
C LYS A 83 6.50 9.77 -10.41
N LYS A 84 6.64 9.01 -11.49
CA LYS A 84 5.89 9.24 -12.73
C LYS A 84 4.38 9.11 -12.51
N ALA A 85 3.93 8.06 -11.83
CA ALA A 85 2.52 7.86 -11.50
C ALA A 85 1.97 9.01 -10.64
N MET A 86 2.67 9.37 -9.56
CA MET A 86 2.26 10.47 -8.68
C MET A 86 2.30 11.83 -9.39
N GLY A 87 3.23 12.03 -10.32
CA GLY A 87 3.27 13.21 -11.19
C GLY A 87 2.02 13.34 -12.06
N ILE A 88 1.60 12.25 -12.71
CA ILE A 88 0.36 12.19 -13.50
C ILE A 88 -0.86 12.50 -12.63
N VAL A 89 -0.95 11.88 -11.44
CA VAL A 89 -2.06 12.13 -10.50
C VAL A 89 -2.13 13.60 -10.13
N LYS A 90 -0.99 14.21 -9.78
CA LYS A 90 -0.90 15.62 -9.41
C LYS A 90 -1.31 16.55 -10.55
N GLU A 91 -0.94 16.24 -11.79
CA GLU A 91 -1.25 17.07 -12.97
C GLU A 91 -2.74 17.01 -13.35
N LYS A 92 -3.37 15.83 -13.28
CA LYS A 92 -4.72 15.62 -13.82
C LYS A 92 -5.86 15.83 -12.83
N SER A 93 -5.65 15.49 -11.55
CA SER A 93 -6.76 15.33 -10.59
C SER A 93 -6.41 15.80 -9.18
N GLY A 94 -5.14 15.67 -8.77
CA GLY A 94 -4.71 15.84 -7.38
C GLY A 94 -5.08 14.68 -6.45
N THR A 95 -6.04 13.83 -6.84
CA THR A 95 -6.49 12.65 -6.10
C THR A 95 -6.62 11.42 -7.00
N ILE A 96 -6.52 10.22 -6.43
CA ILE A 96 -6.71 8.97 -7.17
C ILE A 96 -7.26 7.90 -6.23
N THR A 97 -8.14 7.05 -6.74
CA THR A 97 -8.60 5.86 -6.00
C THR A 97 -7.51 4.80 -5.99
N MET A 98 -7.53 3.89 -5.02
CA MET A 98 -6.55 2.79 -4.99
C MET A 98 -6.60 1.93 -6.26
N ASP A 99 -7.81 1.71 -6.79
CA ASP A 99 -7.99 0.90 -7.99
C ASP A 99 -7.38 1.54 -9.24
N LEU A 100 -7.64 2.83 -9.46
CA LEU A 100 -7.04 3.55 -10.57
C LEU A 100 -5.51 3.66 -10.43
N LEU A 101 -5.00 3.75 -9.19
CA LEU A 101 -3.56 3.77 -8.95
C LEU A 101 -2.91 2.43 -9.33
N LYS A 102 -3.52 1.30 -8.95
CA LYS A 102 -3.08 -0.04 -9.41
C LYS A 102 -3.02 -0.12 -10.93
N GLN A 103 -4.10 0.30 -11.60
CA GLN A 103 -4.17 0.29 -13.07
C GLN A 103 -3.09 1.18 -13.71
N LEU A 104 -2.87 2.38 -13.16
CA LEU A 104 -1.84 3.30 -13.64
C LEU A 104 -0.43 2.72 -13.50
N LEU A 105 -0.09 2.17 -12.33
CA LEU A 105 1.22 1.54 -12.12
C LEU A 105 1.40 0.32 -13.04
N GLY A 106 0.37 -0.51 -13.20
CA GLY A 106 0.36 -1.63 -14.13
C GLY A 106 0.56 -1.20 -15.58
N SER A 107 -0.10 -0.12 -16.02
CA SER A 107 0.08 0.46 -17.35
C SER A 107 1.53 0.93 -17.58
N LEU A 108 2.11 1.65 -16.61
CA LEU A 108 3.50 2.09 -16.70
C LEU A 108 4.49 0.92 -16.75
N MET A 109 4.22 -0.16 -16.00
CA MET A 109 5.02 -1.38 -16.01
C MET A 109 4.92 -2.11 -17.35
N ARG A 110 3.73 -2.25 -17.92
CA ARG A 110 3.51 -2.86 -19.24
C ARG A 110 4.23 -2.08 -20.34
N GLY A 111 4.17 -0.75 -20.30
CA GLY A 111 4.92 0.11 -21.22
C GLY A 111 6.43 -0.07 -21.14
N ALA A 112 6.99 -0.26 -19.94
CA ALA A 112 8.41 -0.54 -19.76
C ALA A 112 8.84 -1.91 -20.33
N LEU A 113 7.92 -2.86 -20.41
CA LEU A 113 8.13 -4.19 -21.00
C LEU A 113 7.80 -4.25 -22.50
N GLY A 114 7.34 -3.14 -23.11
CA GLY A 114 6.89 -3.13 -24.50
C GLY A 114 5.60 -3.91 -24.75
N LEU A 115 4.80 -4.15 -23.70
CA LEU A 115 3.52 -4.83 -23.80
C LEU A 115 2.39 -3.83 -24.16
N PRO A 116 1.40 -4.25 -24.97
CA PRO A 116 0.31 -3.38 -25.44
C PRO A 116 -0.61 -2.94 -24.31
#